data_AF-A0A151R5S2-F1
#
_entry.id   AF-A0A151R5S2-F1
#
_cell.length_a   1.000
_cell.length_b   1.000
_cell.length_c   1.000
_cell.angle_alpha   90.00
_cell.angle_beta   90.00
_cell.angle_gamma   90.00
#
_symmetry.space_group_name_H-M   'P 1'
#
loop_
_entity.id
_entity.type
_entity.pdbx_description
1 polymer ?
#
loop_
_entity_poly.entity_id
_entity_poly.type
_entity_poly.pdbx_seq_one_letter_code
_entity_poly.pdbx_strand_id
1 'polypeptide(L)'
;MLQSMKENCNDNYVIIDPENAKCVSDYEAYSESYYHILVDAWANDENVRKALHVREGTKEEFLRCNKTLAYTTTRLSTVEFYRNLTNANLQALVYCSDLDMSMPHLGTQHWINSFNMSIHDKWHAWFVEGQVAG
;
A
#
# COMPACT_ATOMS: atom_id res chain seq x y z
N MET A 1 -22.00 5.29 3.62
CA MET A 1 -21.11 4.74 2.57
C MET A 1 -21.54 3.36 2.13
N LEU A 2 -21.46 2.30 2.96
CA LEU A 2 -21.94 0.96 2.59
C LEU A 2 -23.43 0.95 2.16
N GLN A 3 -24.29 1.70 2.87
CA GLN A 3 -25.71 1.81 2.52
C GLN A 3 -25.94 2.51 1.17
N SER A 4 -25.19 3.60 0.91
CA SER A 4 -25.21 4.33 -0.36
C SER A 4 -24.73 3.46 -1.53
N MET A 5 -23.66 2.70 -1.31
CA MET A 5 -23.13 1.76 -2.31
C MET A 5 -24.15 0.65 -2.63
N LYS A 6 -24.82 0.08 -1.62
CA LYS A 6 -25.88 -0.93 -1.83
C LYS A 6 -27.01 -0.39 -2.71
N GLU A 7 -27.44 0.84 -2.43
CA GLU A 7 -28.50 1.51 -3.18
C GLU A 7 -28.07 1.85 -4.62
N ASN A 8 -26.86 2.37 -4.81
CA ASN A 8 -26.40 2.83 -6.13
C ASN A 8 -25.89 1.69 -7.04
N CYS A 9 -25.42 0.58 -6.47
CA CYS A 9 -24.87 -0.56 -7.21
C CYS A 9 -25.85 -1.74 -7.38
N ASN A 10 -27.06 -1.68 -6.81
CA ASN A 10 -28.07 -2.76 -6.89
C ASN A 10 -27.51 -4.15 -6.47
N ASP A 11 -26.64 -4.18 -5.46
CA ASP A 11 -25.94 -5.38 -5.01
C ASP A 11 -25.03 -6.10 -6.05
N ASN A 12 -24.69 -5.45 -7.18
CA ASN A 12 -23.74 -5.97 -8.16
C ASN A 12 -22.37 -5.28 -8.04
N TYR A 13 -21.39 -6.00 -7.49
CA TYR A 13 -20.05 -5.48 -7.17
C TYR A 13 -18.92 -6.14 -7.97
N VAL A 14 -19.24 -7.16 -8.78
CA VAL A 14 -18.24 -7.96 -9.51
C VAL A 14 -18.01 -7.40 -10.92
N ILE A 15 -19.08 -6.95 -11.57
CA ILE A 15 -19.04 -6.28 -12.86
C ILE A 15 -19.79 -4.97 -12.69
N ILE A 16 -19.04 -3.91 -12.39
CA ILE A 16 -19.59 -2.57 -12.24
C ILE A 16 -19.76 -1.99 -13.63
N ASP A 17 -20.99 -1.55 -13.93
CA ASP A 17 -21.29 -0.82 -15.15
C ASP A 17 -20.52 0.52 -15.15
N PRO A 18 -19.57 0.72 -16.08
CA PRO A 18 -18.80 1.96 -16.14
C PRO A 18 -19.66 3.19 -16.45
N GLU A 19 -20.86 3.02 -17.00
CA GLU A 19 -21.80 4.12 -17.24
C GLU A 19 -22.55 4.55 -15.96
N ASN A 20 -22.59 3.68 -14.93
CA ASN A 20 -23.15 4.01 -13.63
C ASN A 20 -22.11 4.75 -12.76
N ALA A 21 -21.87 6.02 -13.09
CA ALA A 21 -20.90 6.87 -12.40
C ALA A 21 -21.10 6.96 -10.88
N LYS A 22 -22.35 6.83 -10.39
CA LYS A 22 -22.66 6.82 -8.95
C LYS A 22 -22.18 5.53 -8.29
N CYS A 23 -22.45 4.38 -8.87
CA CYS A 23 -21.94 3.11 -8.35
C CYS A 23 -20.41 3.06 -8.41
N VAL A 24 -19.80 3.51 -9.51
CA VAL A 24 -18.34 3.58 -9.63
C VAL A 24 -17.75 4.42 -8.51
N SER A 25 -18.24 5.66 -8.31
CA SER A 25 -17.74 6.54 -7.25
C SER A 25 -17.97 5.97 -5.84
N ASP A 26 -19.13 5.37 -5.57
CA ASP A 26 -19.44 4.81 -4.26
C ASP A 26 -18.67 3.53 -3.97
N TYR A 27 -18.45 2.69 -4.99
CA TYR A 27 -17.62 1.49 -4.90
C TYR A 27 -16.15 1.85 -4.72
N GLU A 28 -15.63 2.84 -5.44
CA GLU A 28 -14.27 3.35 -5.23
C GLU A 28 -14.12 3.89 -3.81
N ALA A 29 -15.03 4.76 -3.36
CA ALA A 29 -15.02 5.28 -2.00
C ALA A 29 -15.13 4.16 -0.94
N TYR A 30 -16.00 3.16 -1.17
CA TYR A 30 -16.15 2.01 -0.28
C TYR A 30 -14.92 1.10 -0.28
N SER A 31 -14.38 0.75 -1.44
CA SER A 31 -13.21 -0.11 -1.59
C SER A 31 -11.99 0.53 -0.94
N GLU A 32 -11.78 1.81 -1.18
CA GLU A 32 -10.67 2.57 -0.59
C GLU A 32 -10.83 2.74 0.92
N SER A 33 -12.05 2.99 1.39
CA SER A 33 -12.31 3.10 2.83
C SER A 33 -12.32 1.75 3.53
N TYR A 34 -12.69 0.65 2.87
CA TYR A 34 -12.76 -0.68 3.49
C TYR A 34 -11.41 -1.08 4.10
N TYR A 35 -10.30 -0.76 3.43
CA TYR A 35 -8.96 -0.99 3.96
C TYR A 35 -8.57 -0.09 5.14
N HIS A 36 -9.27 1.02 5.36
CA HIS A 36 -8.92 2.04 6.35
C HIS A 36 -9.90 2.13 7.51
N ILE A 37 -11.16 1.69 7.36
CA ILE A 37 -12.21 1.80 8.38
C ILE A 37 -11.77 1.21 9.72
N LEU A 38 -11.16 0.02 9.73
CA LEU A 38 -10.79 -0.64 10.99
C LEU A 38 -9.68 0.10 11.74
N VAL A 39 -8.66 0.59 11.02
CA VAL A 39 -7.55 1.32 11.61
C VAL A 39 -7.95 2.74 11.98
N ASP A 40 -8.79 3.40 11.18
CA ASP A 40 -9.30 4.73 11.47
C ASP A 40 -10.24 4.67 12.70
N ALA A 41 -11.11 3.67 12.79
CA ALA A 41 -11.96 3.47 13.97
C ALA A 41 -11.11 3.19 15.22
N TRP A 42 -10.13 2.29 15.13
CA TRP A 42 -9.24 1.98 16.26
C TRP A 42 -8.42 3.19 16.69
N ALA A 43 -7.82 3.92 15.75
CA ALA A 43 -6.96 5.06 16.03
C ALA A 43 -7.73 6.30 16.55
N ASN A 44 -9.03 6.39 16.25
CA ASN A 44 -9.90 7.46 16.74
C ASN A 44 -10.60 7.14 18.07
N ASP A 45 -10.52 5.90 18.58
CA ASP A 45 -11.02 5.56 19.92
C ASP A 45 -10.33 6.41 21.01
N GLU A 46 -11.10 6.99 21.92
CA GLU A 46 -10.58 7.91 22.94
C GLU A 46 -9.59 7.22 23.89
N ASN A 47 -9.81 5.95 24.22
CA ASN A 47 -8.90 5.20 25.09
C ASN A 47 -7.59 4.92 24.36
N VAL A 48 -7.64 4.57 23.07
CA VAL A 48 -6.45 4.40 22.24
C VAL A 48 -5.67 5.72 22.14
N ARG A 49 -6.35 6.83 21.86
CA ARG A 49 -5.72 8.16 21.78
C ARG A 49 -5.08 8.57 23.10
N LYS A 50 -5.74 8.31 24.22
CA LYS A 50 -5.19 8.55 25.56
C LYS A 50 -3.98 7.67 25.86
N ALA A 51 -4.04 6.38 25.49
CA ALA A 51 -2.93 5.43 25.68
C ALA A 51 -1.71 5.77 24.82
N LEU A 52 -1.92 6.30 23.62
CA LEU A 52 -0.87 6.81 22.73
C LEU A 52 -0.42 8.25 23.06
N HIS A 53 -0.98 8.84 24.12
CA HIS A 53 -0.68 10.22 24.55
C HIS A 53 -0.95 11.28 23.48
N VAL A 54 -1.97 11.10 22.65
CA VAL A 54 -2.44 12.13 21.72
C VAL A 54 -3.07 13.26 22.53
N ARG A 55 -2.47 14.45 22.47
CA ARG A 55 -2.97 15.62 23.19
C ARG A 55 -4.33 16.05 22.63
N GLU A 56 -5.29 16.28 23.53
CA GLU A 56 -6.62 16.77 23.15
C GLU A 56 -6.52 18.12 22.40
N GLY A 57 -7.33 18.28 21.35
CA GLY A 57 -7.37 19.47 20.51
C GLY A 57 -6.23 19.64 19.49
N THR A 58 -5.25 18.73 19.38
CA THR A 58 -4.18 18.85 18.36
C THR A 58 -4.51 18.21 17.03
N LYS A 59 -5.40 17.23 17.04
CA LYS A 59 -5.83 16.46 15.88
C LYS A 59 -7.31 16.18 16.07
N GLU A 60 -8.13 16.57 15.10
CA GLU A 60 -9.56 16.27 15.14
C GLU A 60 -9.75 14.76 14.86
N GLU A 61 -9.62 14.36 13.60
CA GLU A 61 -9.73 12.98 13.16
C GLU A 61 -8.38 12.44 12.64
N PHE A 62 -8.07 11.20 13.00
CA PHE A 62 -7.03 10.40 12.35
C PHE A 62 -7.59 9.77 11.07
N LEU A 63 -6.86 9.95 9.97
CA LEU A 63 -7.10 9.27 8.70
C LEU A 63 -5.79 8.60 8.31
N ARG A 64 -5.82 7.30 7.99
CA ARG A 64 -4.62 6.57 7.56
C ARG A 64 -3.90 7.22 6.38
N CYS A 65 -4.66 7.71 5.39
CA CYS A 65 -4.14 8.38 4.20
C CYS A 65 -4.83 9.73 4.00
N ASN A 66 -4.10 10.84 4.19
CA ASN A 66 -4.62 12.16 3.89
C ASN A 66 -4.47 12.50 2.39
N LYS A 67 -5.54 12.26 1.61
CA LYS A 67 -5.57 12.53 0.17
C LYS A 67 -5.64 14.02 -0.20
N THR A 68 -5.93 14.90 0.77
CA THR A 68 -5.97 16.36 0.53
C THR A 68 -4.59 17.02 0.57
N LEU A 69 -3.56 16.28 0.98
CA LEU A 69 -2.21 16.80 1.05
C LEU A 69 -1.69 17.12 -0.36
N ALA A 70 -1.49 18.39 -0.64
CA ALA A 70 -0.85 18.83 -1.87
C ALA A 70 0.63 18.45 -1.86
N TYR A 71 1.07 17.64 -2.83
CA TYR A 71 2.48 17.33 -3.05
C TYR A 71 2.82 17.43 -4.54
N THR A 72 4.10 17.68 -4.84
CA THR A 72 4.62 17.74 -6.21
C THR A 72 5.64 16.64 -6.41
N THR A 73 5.41 15.77 -7.40
CA THR A 73 6.34 14.72 -7.78
C THR A 73 7.54 15.33 -8.50
N THR A 74 8.70 15.34 -7.85
CA THR A 74 9.96 15.88 -8.41
C THR A 74 10.96 14.79 -8.82
N ARG A 75 10.67 13.54 -8.48
CA ARG A 75 11.50 12.36 -8.76
C ARG A 75 10.61 11.21 -9.18
N LEU A 76 10.92 10.62 -10.33
CA LEU A 76 10.18 9.49 -10.90
C LEU A 76 10.86 8.14 -10.64
N SER A 77 12.13 8.15 -10.24
CA SER A 77 12.89 6.94 -9.98
C SER A 77 13.88 7.17 -8.83
N THR A 78 14.03 6.15 -8.00
CA THR A 78 15.01 6.09 -6.92
C THR A 78 16.14 5.10 -7.19
N VAL A 79 16.15 4.45 -8.37
CA VAL A 79 17.13 3.41 -8.73
C VAL A 79 18.58 3.90 -8.62
N GLU A 80 18.85 5.14 -9.03
CA GLU A 80 20.19 5.74 -8.92
C GLU A 80 20.64 5.91 -7.45
N PHE A 81 19.71 6.15 -6.52
CA PHE A 81 20.06 6.22 -5.10
C PHE A 81 20.43 4.84 -4.56
N TYR A 82 19.67 3.79 -4.93
CA TYR A 82 20.03 2.41 -4.59
C TYR A 82 21.41 2.02 -5.15
N ARG A 83 21.72 2.41 -6.39
CA ARG A 83 23.04 2.21 -6.99
C ARG A 83 24.14 2.91 -6.21
N ASN A 84 23.93 4.15 -5.77
CA ASN A 84 24.92 4.84 -4.95
C ASN A 84 25.13 4.16 -3.59
N LEU A 85 24.06 3.63 -2.99
CA LEU A 85 24.11 2.92 -1.71
C LEU A 85 24.84 1.57 -1.80
N THR A 86 25.02 0.97 -2.99
CA THR A 86 25.83 -0.25 -3.11
C THR A 86 27.31 -0.02 -2.77
N ASN A 87 27.77 1.23 -2.78
CA ASN A 87 29.12 1.61 -2.36
C ASN A 87 29.22 1.90 -0.86
N ALA A 88 28.10 1.90 -0.14
CA ALA A 88 28.08 2.03 1.31
C ALA A 88 28.28 0.66 1.96
N ASN A 89 28.89 0.63 3.14
CA ASN A 89 29.00 -0.60 3.94
C ASN A 89 27.65 -0.88 4.65
N LEU A 90 26.62 -1.21 3.87
CA LEU A 90 25.25 -1.45 4.32
C LEU A 90 24.72 -2.77 3.79
N GLN A 91 23.88 -3.41 4.58
CA GLN A 91 23.09 -4.56 4.16
C GLN A 91 21.67 -4.10 3.80
N ALA A 92 21.21 -4.47 2.60
CA ALA A 92 19.87 -4.15 2.13
C ALA A 92 19.09 -5.44 1.84
N LEU A 93 17.79 -5.44 2.19
CA LEU A 93 16.83 -6.48 1.82
C LEU A 93 15.75 -5.82 0.96
N VAL A 94 15.57 -6.33 -0.26
CA VAL A 94 14.48 -5.93 -1.15
C VAL A 94 13.53 -7.12 -1.28
N TYR A 95 12.27 -6.93 -0.91
CA TYR A 95 11.22 -7.94 -1.04
C TYR A 95 10.02 -7.33 -1.78
N CYS A 96 9.27 -8.18 -2.49
CA CYS A 96 8.06 -7.77 -3.20
C CYS A 96 7.06 -8.93 -3.22
N SER A 97 5.77 -8.60 -3.29
CA SER A 97 4.70 -9.58 -3.47
C SER A 97 4.63 -9.98 -4.95
N ASP A 98 4.42 -11.25 -5.22
CA ASP A 98 4.24 -11.77 -6.58
C ASP A 98 2.85 -11.42 -7.17
N LEU A 99 1.89 -11.05 -6.32
CA LEU A 99 0.52 -10.67 -6.70
C LEU A 99 0.24 -9.16 -6.67
N ASP A 100 1.21 -8.32 -6.29
CA ASP A 100 1.02 -6.86 -6.32
C ASP A 100 1.09 -6.33 -7.76
N MET A 101 -0.04 -5.84 -8.26
CA MET A 101 -0.14 -5.25 -9.60
C MET A 101 0.29 -3.77 -9.63
N SER A 102 0.29 -3.08 -8.49
CA SER A 102 0.73 -1.68 -8.41
C SER A 102 2.25 -1.55 -8.45
N MET A 103 2.95 -2.50 -7.83
CA MET A 103 4.41 -2.61 -7.80
C MET A 103 4.84 -4.04 -8.15
N PRO A 104 4.81 -4.42 -9.44
CA PRO A 104 5.03 -5.80 -9.85
C PRO A 104 6.46 -6.27 -9.60
N HIS A 105 6.61 -7.51 -9.12
CA HIS A 105 7.89 -8.12 -8.83
C HIS A 105 8.86 -8.12 -10.03
N LEU A 106 8.34 -8.20 -11.26
CA LEU A 106 9.13 -8.13 -12.50
C LEU A 106 9.86 -6.79 -12.65
N GLY A 107 9.21 -5.68 -12.25
CA GLY A 107 9.84 -4.36 -12.25
C GLY A 107 11.00 -4.31 -11.26
N THR A 108 10.79 -4.91 -10.08
CA THR A 108 11.83 -5.04 -9.05
C THR A 108 13.04 -5.84 -9.52
N GLN A 109 12.80 -7.02 -10.11
CA GLN A 109 13.87 -7.84 -10.69
C GLN A 109 14.63 -7.10 -11.80
N HIS A 110 13.91 -6.36 -12.65
CA HIS A 110 14.52 -5.64 -13.77
C HIS A 110 15.53 -4.59 -13.29
N TRP A 111 15.17 -3.74 -12.33
CA TRP A 111 16.10 -2.69 -11.87
C TRP A 111 17.26 -3.27 -11.05
N ILE A 112 17.05 -4.33 -10.26
CA ILE A 112 18.14 -5.00 -9.53
C ILE A 112 19.15 -5.59 -10.52
N ASN A 113 18.68 -6.27 -11.57
CA ASN A 113 19.55 -6.84 -12.60
C ASN A 113 20.34 -5.76 -13.35
N SER A 114 19.84 -4.53 -13.44
CA SER A 114 20.56 -3.39 -14.04
C SER A 114 21.83 -2.98 -13.26
N PHE A 115 22.01 -3.48 -12.03
CA PHE A 115 23.20 -3.18 -11.22
C PHE A 115 24.40 -4.06 -11.59
N ASN A 116 24.16 -5.18 -12.29
CA ASN A 116 25.20 -6.10 -12.74
C ASN A 116 26.15 -6.55 -11.60
N MET A 117 25.56 -6.84 -10.44
CA MET A 117 26.29 -7.31 -9.25
C MET A 117 26.59 -8.81 -9.36
N SER A 118 27.62 -9.27 -8.64
CA SER A 118 27.90 -10.70 -8.54
C SER A 118 26.84 -11.41 -7.70
N ILE A 119 26.30 -12.51 -8.22
CA ILE A 119 25.37 -13.37 -7.51
C ILE A 119 26.16 -14.23 -6.51
N HIS A 120 25.91 -14.01 -5.22
CA HIS A 120 26.51 -14.82 -4.16
C HIS A 120 25.77 -16.15 -3.97
N ASP A 121 24.44 -16.10 -3.95
CA ASP A 121 23.57 -17.26 -3.82
C ASP A 121 22.51 -17.25 -4.92
N LYS A 122 22.22 -18.42 -5.48
CA LYS A 122 21.27 -18.54 -6.59
C LYS A 122 19.85 -18.43 -6.06
N TRP A 123 18.92 -18.07 -6.94
CA TRP A 123 17.50 -18.07 -6.61
C TRP A 123 17.07 -19.44 -6.07
N HIS A 124 16.48 -19.45 -4.88
CA HIS A 124 15.98 -20.65 -4.23
C HIS A 124 14.72 -20.32 -3.44
N ALA A 125 13.88 -21.33 -3.23
CA ALA A 125 12.72 -21.20 -2.37
C ALA A 125 13.16 -20.99 -0.91
N TRP A 126 12.43 -20.17 -0.16
CA TRP A 126 12.55 -20.07 1.28
C TRP A 126 11.27 -20.59 1.96
N PHE A 127 11.44 -21.16 3.16
CA PHE A 127 10.40 -21.95 3.80
C PHE A 127 10.00 -21.37 5.16
N VAL A 128 8.70 -21.40 5.45
CA VAL A 128 8.13 -21.12 6.77
C VAL A 128 7.24 -22.30 7.11
N GLU A 129 7.50 -22.94 8.25
CA GLU A 129 6.70 -24.09 8.73
C GLU A 129 6.53 -25.21 7.67
N GLY A 130 7.57 -25.43 6.85
CA GLY A 130 7.57 -26.46 5.81
C GLY A 130 6.79 -26.10 4.53
N GLN A 131 6.26 -24.88 4.43
CA GLN A 131 5.62 -24.36 3.21
C GLN A 131 6.58 -23.42 2.48
N VAL A 132 6.50 -23.40 1.15
CA VAL A 132 7.21 -22.40 0.33
C VAL A 132 6.56 -21.05 0.57
N ALA A 133 7.33 -20.11 1.13
CA ALA A 133 6.86 -18.76 1.39
C ALA A 133 7.28 -17.76 0.28
N GLY A 134 8.25 -18.15 -0.55
CA GLY A 134 8.66 -17.48 -1.79
C GLY A 134 10.01 -17.97 -2.27
#